data_AF-C7NP94-F1
#
_entry.id   AF-C7NP94-F1
#
_cell.length_a   1.000
_cell.length_b   1.000
_cell.length_c   1.000
_cell.angle_alpha   90.00
_cell.angle_beta   90.00
_cell.angle_gamma   90.00
#
_symmetry.space_group_name_H-M   'P 1'
#
loop_
_entity.id
_entity.type
_entity.pdbx_description
1 polymer ?
#
loop_
_entity_poly.entity_id
_entity_poly.type
_entity_poly.pdbx_seq_one_letter_code
_entity_poly.pdbx_strand_id
1 'polypeptide(L)' 'MSLDVEDLLKIVLLLVVVLIVLEIVGMVIDGIAWLLGPFRPLLGLIIVVLIVLWLLDRI' A
#
# COMPACT_ATOMS: atom_id res chain seq x y z
N MET A 1 -24.26 -16.33 -16.41
CA MET A 1 -22.85 -16.13 -16.77
C MET A 1 -22.05 -17.13 -15.94
N SER A 2 -21.72 -18.29 -16.51
CA SER A 2 -20.86 -19.27 -15.83
C SER A 2 -19.42 -18.78 -15.94
N LEU A 3 -18.72 -18.71 -14.81
CA LEU A 3 -17.27 -18.49 -14.81
C LEU A 3 -16.62 -19.82 -15.16
N ASP A 4 -16.03 -19.90 -16.35
CA ASP A 4 -15.26 -21.09 -16.74
C ASP A 4 -13.96 -21.16 -15.93
N VAL A 5 -13.46 -22.38 -15.74
CA VAL A 5 -12.25 -22.64 -14.95
C VAL A 5 -11.05 -21.88 -15.49
N GLU A 6 -10.97 -21.74 -16.82
CA GLU A 6 -9.91 -21.00 -17.48
C GLU A 6 -9.97 -19.49 -17.19
N ASP A 7 -11.16 -18.90 -17.12
CA ASP A 7 -11.34 -17.49 -16.79
C ASP A 7 -11.03 -17.23 -15.31
N LEU A 8 -11.45 -18.15 -14.43
CA LEU A 8 -11.08 -18.10 -13.02
C LEU A 8 -9.56 -18.16 -12.84
N LEU A 9 -8.87 -19.06 -13.57
CA LEU A 9 -7.42 -19.15 -13.52
C LEU A 9 -6.76 -17.84 -13.97
N LYS A 10 -7.24 -17.21 -15.04
CA LYS A 10 -6.72 -15.91 -15.52
C LYS A 10 -6.91 -14.80 -14.47
N ILE A 11 -8.07 -14.73 -13.83
CA ILE A 11 -8.35 -13.77 -12.76
C ILE A 11 -7.43 -13.99 -11.57
N VAL A 12 -7.23 -15.24 -11.15
CA VAL A 12 -6.32 -15.59 -10.05
C VAL A 12 -4.89 -15.24 -10.41
N LEU A 13 -4.44 -15.52 -11.64
CA LEU A 13 -3.10 -15.15 -12.11
C LEU A 13 -2.92 -13.63 -12.10
N LEU A 14 -3.89 -12.87 -12.60
CA LEU A 14 -3.87 -11.40 -12.52
C LEU A 14 -3.77 -10.94 -11.06
N LEU A 15 -4.57 -11.54 -10.17
CA LEU A 15 -4.54 -11.22 -8.75
C LEU A 15 -3.16 -11.50 -8.16
N VAL A 16 -2.56 -12.64 -8.47
CA VAL A 16 -1.19 -12.98 -8.04
C VAL A 16 -0.19 -11.95 -8.53
N VAL A 17 -0.30 -11.49 -9.78
CA VAL A 17 0.57 -10.41 -10.31
C VAL A 17 0.37 -9.12 -9.51
N VAL A 18 -0.88 -8.72 -9.23
CA VAL A 18 -1.16 -7.54 -8.41
C VAL A 18 -0.59 -7.70 -7.00
N LEU A 19 -0.72 -8.88 -6.39
CA LEU A 19 -0.16 -9.17 -5.07
C LEU A 19 1.36 -9.05 -5.07
N ILE A 20 2.05 -9.57 -6.08
CA ILE A 20 3.51 -9.45 -6.22
C ILE A 20 3.91 -7.97 -6.35
N VAL A 21 3.18 -7.18 -7.13
CA VAL A 21 3.45 -5.74 -7.25
C VAL A 21 3.28 -5.03 -5.90
N LEU A 22 2.21 -5.33 -5.16
CA LEU A 22 1.99 -4.77 -3.83
C LEU A 22 3.09 -5.18 -2.85
N GLU A 23 3.57 -6.41 -2.91
CA GLU A 23 4.67 -6.90 -2.08
C GLU A 23 5.97 -6.15 -2.38
N ILE A 24 6.28 -5.91 -3.66
CA ILE A 24 7.45 -5.10 -4.07
C ILE A 24 7.31 -3.66 -3.56
N VAL A 25 6.13 -3.06 -3.69
CA VAL A 25 5.86 -1.71 -3.16
C VAL A 25 6.04 -1.67 -1.64
N GLY A 26 5.54 -2.67 -0.94
CA GLY A 26 5.71 -2.82 0.51
C GLY A 26 7.19 -2.89 0.91
N MET A 27 7.98 -3.74 0.24
CA MET A 27 9.43 -3.84 0.47
C MET A 27 10.17 -2.52 0.27
N VAL A 28 9.79 -1.74 -0.75
CA VAL A 28 10.40 -0.42 -1.02
C VAL A 28 10.05 0.57 0.09
N ILE A 29 8.78 0.63 0.50
CA ILE A 29 8.32 1.50 1.59
C ILE A 29 9.00 1.12 2.91
N ASP A 30 9.09 -0.18 3.21
CA ASP A 30 9.74 -0.68 4.42
C ASP A 30 11.25 -0.42 4.41
N GLY A 31 11.90 -0.50 3.25
CA GLY A 31 13.29 -0.13 3.05
C GLY A 31 13.54 1.36 3.34
N ILE A 32 12.69 2.24 2.82
CA ILE A 32 12.75 3.69 3.09
C ILE A 32 12.47 3.96 4.57
N ALA A 33 11.47 3.31 5.14
CA ALA A 33 11.17 3.41 6.56
C ALA A 33 12.37 2.93 7.39
N TRP A 34 13.06 1.86 6.99
CA TRP A 34 14.23 1.33 7.68
C TRP A 34 15.39 2.31 7.67
N LEU A 35 15.61 2.98 6.54
CA LEU A 35 16.60 4.05 6.42
C LEU A 35 16.29 5.22 7.37
N LEU A 36 15.02 5.53 7.58
CA LEU A 36 14.59 6.54 8.56
C LEU A 36 14.71 6.06 10.02
N GLY A 37 14.90 4.77 10.24
CA GLY A 37 15.20 4.16 11.54
C GLY A 37 14.28 4.64 12.67
N PRO A 38 14.80 5.30 13.72
CA PRO A 38 14.01 5.78 14.85
C PRO A 38 13.08 6.95 14.52
N PHE A 39 13.22 7.58 13.35
CA PHE A 39 12.34 8.67 12.89
C PHE A 39 11.09 8.18 12.15
N ARG A 40 10.93 6.87 11.93
CA ARG A 40 9.67 6.24 11.44
C ARG A 40 8.40 6.79 12.12
N PRO A 41 8.30 6.89 13.46
CA PRO A 41 7.12 7.46 14.11
C PRO A 41 6.85 8.92 13.75
N LEU A 42 7.87 9.70 13.36
CA LEU A 42 7.66 11.09 12.91
C LEU A 42 6.95 11.15 11.56
N LEU A 43 7.23 10.23 10.63
CA LEU A 43 6.46 10.16 9.38
C LEU A 43 4.98 9.85 9.66
N GLY A 44 4.71 8.88 10.53
CA GLY A 44 3.35 8.56 10.96
C GLY A 44 2.68 9.77 11.62
N LEU A 45 3.40 10.50 12.46
CA LEU A 45 2.91 11.72 13.09
C LEU A 45 2.61 12.82 12.06
N ILE A 46 3.48 13.04 11.08
CA ILE A 46 3.26 14.02 10.00
C ILE A 46 2.01 13.64 9.20
N ILE A 47 1.85 12.37 8.84
CA ILE A 47 0.66 11.89 8.13
C ILE A 47 -0.60 12.12 8.98
N VAL A 48 -0.57 11.77 10.26
CA VAL A 48 -1.69 12.00 11.18
C VAL A 48 -2.02 13.49 11.28
N VAL A 49 -1.02 14.37 11.40
CA VAL A 49 -1.20 15.82 11.44
C VAL A 49 -1.82 16.32 10.12
N LEU A 50 -1.34 15.85 8.97
CA LEU A 50 -1.92 16.20 7.67
C LEU A 50 -3.37 15.74 7.53
N ILE A 51 -3.69 14.52 7.96
CA ILE A 51 -5.07 14.01 7.99
C ILE A 51 -5.95 14.88 8.88
N VAL A 52 -5.46 15.27 10.07
CA VAL A 52 -6.20 16.15 10.99
C VAL A 52 -6.40 17.54 10.40
N LEU A 53 -5.38 18.13 9.77
CA LEU A 53 -5.48 19.43 9.13
C LEU A 53 -6.43 19.42 7.93
N TRP A 54 -6.42 18.35 7.13
CA TRP A 54 -7.37 18.13 6.04
C TRP A 54 -8.80 17.97 6.58
N LEU A 55 -8.99 17.20 7.67
CA LEU A 55 -10.30 17.03 8.30
C LEU A 55 -10.86 18.34 8.86
N LEU A 56 -9.97 19.22 9.34
CA LEU A 56 -10.32 20.57 9.79
C LEU A 56 -10.47 21.58 8.65
N ASP A 57 -10.39 21.14 7.39
CA ASP A 57 -10.48 21.98 6.19
C ASP A 57 -9.44 23.13 6.18
N ARG A 58 -8.29 22.90 6.83
CA ARG A 58 -7.20 23.89 6.94
C ARG A 58 -6.16 23.79 5.82
N ILE A 59 -6.32 22.82 4.92
CA ILE A 59 -5.49 22.57 3.73
C ILE A 59 -6.46 22.30 2.58
#